data_AF-A0A1E4CDB3-F1
#
_entry.id   AF-A0A1E4CDB3-F1
#
_cell.length_a   1.000
_cell.length_b   1.000
_cell.length_c   1.000
_cell.angle_alpha   90.00
_cell.angle_beta   90.00
_cell.angle_gamma   90.00
#
_symmetry.space_group_name_H-M   'P 1'
#
loop_
_entity.id
_entity.type
_entity.pdbx_description
1 polymer ?
#
loop_
_entity_poly.entity_id
_entity_poly.type
_entity_poly.pdbx_seq_one_letter_code
_entity_poly.pdbx_strand_id
1 'polypeptide(L)'
;MSRTLARRTIAVTAVAAVAALALSACAGTSEAATSGGASASAATSVADFGTFADLEKAAKAEGQLNVIALPHDWANYGEIISLFSKRYPDITVNEQSPDASSAEEIQAAKTNEGLDTAPDVFDLGLSVTLQNTDRFAPYKVQTWADVPDTLKDPSGLFVGDYGGYMSIGYDSSKFPAPTKLTDLLSPTYKGAVALNGDPTQAGAAFAAVGMATVQSGGTLDDFQPGIDFFSSLQKAGNLLKVDVTTSTVASGETPVVFDWDYLNAAHRKDNPNWKVVVFDGTGYAGYYNQAINKTAPHPAAARLWQEFLYSDEVQNLWLKGGARPARMAAMTTAGTIDATLAAALPKAPADTVVPTEAQSKAAGTLLGQKWATAVQ
;
A
#
# COMPACT_ATOMS: atom_id res chain seq x y z
N MET A 1 7.97 -75.88 -53.12
CA MET A 1 9.13 -75.79 -52.22
C MET A 1 10.12 -74.78 -52.79
N SER A 2 10.65 -73.91 -51.93
CA SER A 2 11.83 -73.05 -52.15
C SER A 2 11.65 -71.80 -53.03
N ARG A 3 11.54 -70.60 -52.41
CA ARG A 3 12.66 -69.67 -52.15
C ARG A 3 12.12 -68.30 -51.68
N THR A 4 12.35 -67.84 -50.44
CA THR A 4 13.53 -67.11 -49.90
C THR A 4 13.64 -65.63 -50.32
N LEU A 5 13.33 -64.75 -49.35
CA LEU A 5 14.05 -63.55 -48.89
C LEU A 5 14.15 -62.23 -49.68
N ALA A 6 14.07 -61.18 -48.83
CA ALA A 6 14.91 -59.97 -48.72
C ALA A 6 14.62 -58.79 -49.67
N ARG A 7 14.10 -57.67 -49.13
CA ARG A 7 14.81 -56.54 -48.47
C ARG A 7 15.73 -55.74 -49.42
N ARG A 8 15.37 -54.46 -49.62
CA ARG A 8 16.20 -53.23 -49.41
C ARG A 8 15.60 -52.05 -50.22
N THR A 9 15.01 -51.06 -49.54
CA THR A 9 15.56 -49.72 -49.18
C THR A 9 15.98 -48.79 -50.33
N ILE A 10 15.28 -47.64 -50.36
CA ILE A 10 15.71 -46.26 -50.63
C ILE A 10 16.09 -45.87 -52.07
N ALA A 11 15.31 -44.94 -52.64
CA ALA A 11 15.85 -43.79 -53.37
C ALA A 11 14.81 -42.65 -53.44
N VAL A 12 15.27 -41.46 -53.06
CA VAL A 12 14.59 -40.17 -53.04
C VAL A 12 14.37 -39.66 -54.47
N THR A 13 13.22 -39.06 -54.78
CA THR A 13 13.13 -38.08 -55.88
C THR A 13 12.22 -36.93 -55.47
N ALA A 14 12.80 -35.73 -55.47
CA ALA A 14 12.14 -34.47 -55.20
C ALA A 14 11.27 -34.03 -56.39
N VAL A 15 10.08 -33.50 -56.10
CA VAL A 15 9.35 -32.63 -57.02
C VAL A 15 8.92 -31.40 -56.24
N ALA A 16 9.55 -30.27 -56.55
CA ALA A 16 9.11 -28.95 -56.15
C ALA A 16 8.01 -28.50 -57.13
N ALA A 17 6.85 -28.13 -56.60
CA ALA A 17 5.86 -27.34 -57.31
C ALA A 17 5.44 -26.19 -56.40
N VAL A 18 5.91 -24.99 -56.76
CA VAL A 18 5.54 -23.71 -56.18
C VAL A 18 4.13 -23.36 -56.64
N ALA A 19 3.22 -23.11 -55.70
CA ALA A 19 1.99 -22.39 -55.96
C ALA A 19 1.75 -21.42 -54.80
N ALA A 20 2.18 -20.17 -55.02
CA ALA A 20 1.82 -19.03 -54.20
C ALA A 20 0.42 -18.55 -54.62
N LEU A 21 -0.52 -18.55 -53.68
CA LEU A 21 -1.72 -17.71 -53.75
C LEU A 21 -1.89 -17.06 -52.38
N ALA A 22 -1.73 -15.74 -52.38
CA ALA A 22 -1.91 -14.85 -51.25
C ALA A 22 -3.38 -14.83 -50.81
N LEU A 23 -3.62 -15.08 -49.53
CA LEU A 23 -4.79 -14.58 -48.81
C LEU A 23 -4.30 -13.62 -47.73
N SER A 24 -4.20 -12.36 -48.12
CA SER A 24 -4.11 -11.20 -47.23
C SER A 24 -5.49 -10.57 -47.09
N ALA A 25 -5.72 -9.98 -45.90
CA ALA A 25 -6.83 -9.12 -45.50
C ALA A 25 -8.04 -9.82 -44.84
N CYS A 26 -7.98 -9.91 -43.51
CA CYS A 26 -8.91 -9.24 -42.59
C CYS A 26 -8.51 -9.59 -41.13
N ALA A 27 -7.33 -9.13 -40.71
CA ALA A 27 -7.05 -8.91 -39.29
C ALA A 27 -7.13 -7.41 -39.10
N GLY A 28 -8.17 -6.93 -38.43
CA GLY A 28 -8.30 -5.54 -38.04
C GLY A 28 -7.26 -5.21 -36.98
N THR A 29 -6.04 -4.90 -37.43
CA THR A 29 -5.11 -4.10 -36.66
C THR A 29 -5.70 -2.69 -36.61
N SER A 30 -6.30 -2.33 -35.48
CA SER A 30 -6.46 -0.93 -35.12
C SER A 30 -5.05 -0.36 -34.97
N GLU A 31 -4.51 0.19 -36.05
CA GLU A 31 -3.41 1.15 -35.97
C GLU A 31 -3.92 2.32 -35.13
N ALA A 32 -3.58 2.30 -33.84
CA ALA A 32 -3.67 3.47 -33.00
C ALA A 32 -2.74 4.52 -33.61
N ALA A 33 -3.33 5.63 -34.05
CA ALA A 33 -2.63 6.79 -34.54
C ALA A 33 -1.55 7.20 -33.54
N THR A 34 -0.30 7.12 -33.97
CA THR A 34 0.88 7.61 -33.28
C THR A 34 0.85 9.14 -33.22
N SER A 35 0.30 9.67 -32.12
CA SER A 35 0.57 11.04 -31.68
C SER A 35 1.67 11.01 -30.62
N GLY A 36 2.94 10.91 -31.06
CA GLY A 36 4.16 11.39 -30.37
C GLY A 36 4.51 10.97 -28.93
N GLY A 37 3.66 10.24 -28.21
CA GLY A 37 3.84 9.86 -26.80
C GLY A 37 4.59 8.54 -26.61
N ALA A 38 5.29 8.39 -25.48
CA ALA A 38 5.84 7.11 -25.06
C ALA A 38 4.71 6.08 -24.82
N SER A 39 5.00 4.78 -24.97
CA SER A 39 4.08 3.74 -24.49
C SER A 39 3.71 3.99 -23.03
N ALA A 40 2.44 3.79 -22.66
CA ALA A 40 1.95 4.02 -21.30
C ALA A 40 2.87 3.43 -20.23
N SER A 41 3.33 2.19 -20.42
CA SER A 41 4.22 1.49 -19.49
C SER A 41 5.61 2.12 -19.32
N ALA A 42 6.07 2.90 -20.30
CA ALA A 42 7.38 3.57 -20.29
C ALA A 42 7.31 5.05 -19.86
N ALA A 43 6.12 5.65 -19.79
CA ALA A 43 5.98 7.05 -19.41
C ALA A 43 6.32 7.25 -17.92
N THR A 44 7.17 8.24 -17.62
CA THR A 44 7.58 8.59 -16.25
C THR A 44 6.90 9.85 -15.72
N SER A 45 6.02 10.46 -16.50
CA SER A 45 5.17 11.60 -16.14
C SER A 45 4.07 11.78 -17.20
N VAL A 46 3.06 12.62 -16.94
CA VAL A 46 2.07 13.02 -17.96
C VAL A 46 2.76 13.67 -19.17
N ALA A 47 3.81 14.47 -18.96
CA ALA A 47 4.52 15.14 -20.03
C ALA A 47 5.26 14.16 -20.95
N ASP A 48 5.81 13.08 -20.40
CA ASP A 48 6.46 12.01 -21.18
C ASP A 48 5.42 11.16 -21.95
N PHE A 49 4.21 11.07 -21.41
CA PHE A 49 3.09 10.40 -22.07
C PHE A 49 2.50 11.23 -23.22
N GLY A 50 2.36 12.55 -23.01
CA GLY A 50 1.72 13.49 -23.92
C GLY A 50 0.98 14.56 -23.12
N THR A 51 -0.35 14.44 -23.05
CA THR A 51 -1.19 15.29 -22.21
C THR A 51 -2.02 14.49 -21.23
N PHE A 52 -2.59 15.15 -20.22
CA PHE A 52 -3.51 14.50 -19.28
C PHE A 52 -4.74 13.92 -20.00
N ALA A 53 -5.25 14.62 -21.01
CA ALA A 53 -6.37 14.14 -21.83
C ALA A 53 -6.01 12.89 -22.64
N ASP A 54 -4.77 12.80 -23.14
CA ASP A 54 -4.29 11.60 -23.81
C ASP A 54 -4.18 10.43 -22.82
N LEU A 55 -3.70 10.68 -21.60
CA LEU A 55 -3.61 9.67 -20.54
C LEU A 55 -5.00 9.15 -20.15
N GLU A 56 -5.97 10.05 -19.94
CA GLU A 56 -7.35 9.67 -19.68
C GLU A 56 -7.94 8.83 -20.82
N LYS A 57 -7.70 9.22 -22.08
CA LYS A 57 -8.17 8.47 -23.24
C LYS A 57 -7.56 7.08 -23.30
N ALA A 58 -6.27 6.94 -23.00
CA ALA A 58 -5.58 5.65 -22.98
C ALA A 58 -6.07 4.76 -21.83
N ALA A 59 -6.23 5.31 -20.62
CA ALA A 59 -6.78 4.59 -19.47
C ALA A 59 -8.21 4.08 -19.73
N LYS A 60 -9.06 4.90 -20.38
CA LYS A 60 -10.40 4.47 -20.81
C LYS A 60 -10.37 3.39 -21.89
N ALA A 61 -9.35 3.38 -22.75
CA ALA A 61 -9.17 2.34 -23.76
C ALA A 61 -8.69 1.02 -23.13
N GLU A 62 -7.92 1.07 -22.04
CA GLU A 62 -7.58 -0.10 -21.21
C GLU A 62 -8.82 -0.62 -20.45
N GLY A 63 -9.69 0.28 -19.97
CA GLY A 63 -11.04 -0.04 -19.47
C GLY A 63 -11.10 -0.71 -18.10
N GLN A 64 -9.96 -0.98 -17.47
CA GLN A 64 -9.87 -1.62 -16.16
C GLN A 64 -8.76 -0.99 -15.30
N LEU A 65 -8.92 -1.09 -13.98
CA LEU A 65 -7.91 -0.80 -12.97
C LEU A 65 -8.01 -1.86 -11.88
N ASN A 66 -6.97 -2.69 -11.73
CA ASN A 66 -6.87 -3.67 -10.67
C ASN A 66 -6.19 -3.06 -9.46
N VAL A 67 -6.94 -2.93 -8.38
CA VAL A 67 -6.43 -2.50 -7.08
C VAL A 67 -6.44 -3.67 -6.10
N ILE A 68 -5.55 -3.63 -5.12
CA ILE A 68 -5.42 -4.67 -4.09
C ILE A 68 -5.20 -4.01 -2.73
N ALA A 69 -5.67 -4.64 -1.65
CA ALA A 69 -5.46 -4.16 -0.29
C ALA A 69 -5.96 -2.73 -0.03
N LEU A 70 -7.07 -2.33 -0.66
CA LEU A 70 -7.70 -1.02 -0.46
C LEU A 70 -9.06 -1.17 0.26
N PRO A 71 -9.09 -1.55 1.56
CA PRO A 71 -10.34 -1.74 2.26
C PRO A 71 -11.07 -0.40 2.42
N HIS A 72 -12.39 -0.39 2.25
CA HIS A 72 -13.17 0.86 2.15
C HIS A 72 -13.12 1.71 3.42
N ASP A 73 -12.94 1.09 4.58
CA ASP A 73 -12.84 1.75 5.89
C ASP A 73 -11.41 2.23 6.21
N TRP A 74 -10.43 1.94 5.36
CA TRP A 74 -9.07 2.41 5.51
C TRP A 74 -8.87 3.77 4.87
N ALA A 75 -8.55 4.77 5.70
CA ALA A 75 -8.24 6.14 5.29
C ALA A 75 -9.28 6.79 4.33
N ASN A 76 -10.52 6.27 4.23
CA ASN A 76 -11.57 6.69 3.29
C ASN A 76 -11.42 6.20 1.83
N TYR A 77 -10.75 5.06 1.60
CA TYR A 77 -10.67 4.45 0.27
C TYR A 77 -12.03 4.21 -0.39
N GLY A 78 -13.08 3.91 0.39
CA GLY A 78 -14.42 3.69 -0.17
C GLY A 78 -14.96 4.90 -0.95
N GLU A 79 -14.80 6.12 -0.42
CA GLU A 79 -15.21 7.32 -1.17
C GLU A 79 -14.27 7.64 -2.32
N ILE A 80 -12.99 7.33 -2.20
CA ILE A 80 -11.98 7.59 -3.23
C ILE A 80 -12.20 6.69 -4.45
N ILE A 81 -12.42 5.39 -4.24
CA ILE A 81 -12.77 4.43 -5.28
C ILE A 81 -14.12 4.79 -5.92
N SER A 82 -15.10 5.18 -5.11
CA SER A 82 -16.41 5.65 -5.61
C SER A 82 -16.27 6.91 -6.49
N LEU A 83 -15.45 7.86 -6.06
CA LEU A 83 -15.17 9.09 -6.81
C LEU A 83 -14.45 8.80 -8.13
N PHE A 84 -13.45 7.92 -8.12
CA PHE A 84 -12.74 7.51 -9.33
C PHE A 84 -13.69 6.84 -10.33
N SER A 85 -14.47 5.85 -9.87
CA SER A 85 -15.44 5.13 -10.70
C SER A 85 -16.50 6.06 -11.28
N LYS A 86 -16.93 7.08 -10.52
CA LYS A 86 -17.86 8.11 -11.01
C LYS A 86 -17.23 9.03 -12.04
N ARG A 87 -15.96 9.39 -11.88
CA ARG A 87 -15.22 10.28 -12.79
C ARG A 87 -14.83 9.58 -14.08
N TYR A 88 -14.53 8.29 -14.01
CA TYR A 88 -14.08 7.46 -15.10
C TYR A 88 -14.99 6.22 -15.24
N PRO A 89 -16.27 6.39 -15.64
CA PRO A 89 -17.24 5.29 -15.70
C PRO A 89 -16.89 4.23 -16.75
N ASP A 90 -15.99 4.54 -17.69
CA ASP A 90 -15.48 3.59 -18.68
C ASP A 90 -14.34 2.71 -18.14
N ILE A 91 -13.88 2.93 -16.91
CA ILE A 91 -12.84 2.15 -16.24
C ILE A 91 -13.48 1.37 -15.09
N THR A 92 -13.46 0.04 -15.18
CA THR A 92 -13.91 -0.82 -14.09
C THR A 92 -12.81 -0.95 -13.04
N VAL A 93 -13.07 -0.56 -11.80
CA VAL A 93 -12.15 -0.80 -10.67
C VAL A 93 -12.39 -2.21 -10.13
N ASN A 94 -11.41 -3.08 -10.31
CA ASN A 94 -11.42 -4.45 -9.81
C ASN A 94 -10.69 -4.50 -8.46
N GLU A 95 -11.45 -4.53 -7.38
CA GLU A 95 -10.91 -4.59 -6.02
C GLU A 95 -10.58 -6.03 -5.61
N GLN A 96 -9.33 -6.29 -5.24
CA GLN A 96 -8.84 -7.60 -4.83
C GLN A 96 -8.40 -7.59 -3.38
N SER A 97 -8.73 -8.65 -2.63
CA SER A 97 -8.22 -8.93 -1.27
C SER A 97 -8.05 -7.66 -0.41
N PRO A 98 -9.15 -6.96 -0.06
CA PRO A 98 -9.08 -5.66 0.61
C PRO A 98 -8.30 -5.71 1.94
N ASP A 99 -8.32 -6.85 2.64
CA ASP A 99 -7.63 -7.01 3.93
C ASP A 99 -6.20 -7.58 3.80
N ALA A 100 -5.63 -7.65 2.59
CA ALA A 100 -4.28 -8.15 2.37
C ALA A 100 -3.21 -7.19 2.96
N SER A 101 -2.11 -7.77 3.42
CA SER A 101 -0.92 -7.02 3.85
C SER A 101 -0.11 -6.52 2.64
N SER A 102 0.76 -5.53 2.88
CA SER A 102 1.69 -5.03 1.86
C SER A 102 2.57 -6.13 1.26
N ALA A 103 2.97 -7.14 2.05
CA ALA A 103 3.72 -8.28 1.52
C ALA A 103 2.87 -9.17 0.60
N GLU A 104 1.59 -9.36 0.92
CA GLU A 104 0.65 -10.12 0.11
C GLU A 104 0.27 -9.41 -1.19
N GLU A 105 0.21 -8.07 -1.22
CA GLU A 105 0.07 -7.29 -2.46
C GLU A 105 1.20 -7.63 -3.45
N ILE A 106 2.45 -7.58 -2.97
CA ILE A 106 3.63 -7.91 -3.77
C ILE A 106 3.60 -9.38 -4.19
N GLN A 107 3.17 -10.29 -3.30
CA GLN A 107 3.06 -11.70 -3.63
C GLN A 107 1.99 -11.95 -4.70
N ALA A 108 0.85 -11.27 -4.63
CA ALA A 108 -0.19 -11.34 -5.64
C ALA A 108 0.32 -10.86 -7.01
N ALA A 109 1.08 -9.76 -7.05
CA ALA A 109 1.71 -9.28 -8.28
C ALA A 109 2.73 -10.28 -8.87
N LYS A 110 3.51 -10.96 -8.03
CA LYS A 110 4.42 -12.03 -8.48
C LYS A 110 3.66 -13.25 -9.01
N THR A 111 2.62 -13.67 -8.30
CA THR A 111 1.82 -14.84 -8.67
C THR A 111 1.05 -14.61 -9.97
N ASN A 112 0.54 -13.40 -10.18
CA ASN A 112 -0.30 -13.04 -11.31
C ASN A 112 0.47 -12.36 -12.45
N GLU A 113 1.81 -12.32 -12.40
CA GLU A 113 2.64 -11.64 -13.40
C GLU A 113 2.30 -12.14 -14.82
N GLY A 114 1.98 -11.20 -15.72
CA GLY A 114 1.56 -11.50 -17.10
C GLY A 114 0.09 -11.89 -17.28
N LEU A 115 -0.70 -11.93 -16.21
CA LEU A 115 -2.16 -12.11 -16.27
C LEU A 115 -2.87 -10.76 -16.21
N ASP A 116 -4.05 -10.69 -16.81
CA ASP A 116 -4.94 -9.51 -16.79
C ASP A 116 -5.43 -9.16 -15.38
N THR A 117 -5.31 -10.08 -14.43
CA THR A 117 -5.73 -9.91 -13.02
C THR A 117 -4.59 -9.47 -12.10
N ALA A 118 -3.38 -9.22 -12.62
CA ALA A 118 -2.31 -8.68 -11.79
C ALA A 118 -2.68 -7.29 -11.23
N PRO A 119 -2.34 -6.97 -9.97
CA PRO A 119 -2.49 -5.61 -9.46
C PRO A 119 -1.78 -4.59 -10.34
N ASP A 120 -2.43 -3.46 -10.63
CA ASP A 120 -1.86 -2.37 -11.42
C ASP A 120 -1.07 -1.39 -10.54
N VAL A 121 -1.50 -1.24 -9.30
CA VAL A 121 -0.96 -0.30 -8.31
C VAL A 121 -0.85 -0.95 -6.93
N PHE A 122 -0.06 -0.34 -6.05
CA PHE A 122 0.16 -0.80 -4.69
C PHE A 122 0.04 0.35 -3.68
N ASP A 123 -0.34 0.03 -2.44
CA ASP A 123 -0.35 0.95 -1.29
C ASP A 123 0.40 0.37 -0.09
N LEU A 124 1.71 0.65 -0.01
CA LEU A 124 2.63 -0.17 0.79
C LEU A 124 3.20 0.56 1.99
N GLY A 125 3.42 -0.17 3.08
CA GLY A 125 4.34 0.26 4.13
C GLY A 125 5.78 0.44 3.59
N LEU A 126 6.51 1.44 4.09
CA LEU A 126 7.83 1.82 3.54
C LEU A 126 8.86 0.67 3.56
N SER A 127 8.88 -0.15 4.61
CA SER A 127 9.79 -1.30 4.70
C SER A 127 9.58 -2.32 3.57
N VAL A 128 8.32 -2.63 3.23
CA VAL A 128 7.99 -3.55 2.13
C VAL A 128 8.29 -2.90 0.77
N THR A 129 7.98 -1.61 0.64
CA THR A 129 8.30 -0.80 -0.56
C THR A 129 9.79 -0.90 -0.90
N LEU A 130 10.66 -0.61 0.07
CA LEU A 130 12.11 -0.58 -0.14
C LEU A 130 12.71 -1.95 -0.50
N GLN A 131 12.08 -3.04 -0.06
CA GLN A 131 12.49 -4.41 -0.37
C GLN A 131 12.10 -4.84 -1.79
N ASN A 132 11.22 -4.11 -2.48
CA ASN A 132 10.62 -4.53 -3.74
C ASN A 132 10.67 -3.44 -4.83
N THR A 133 11.61 -2.50 -4.73
CA THR A 133 11.75 -1.38 -5.70
C THR A 133 12.00 -1.84 -7.14
N ASP A 134 12.50 -3.05 -7.36
CA ASP A 134 12.67 -3.66 -8.69
C ASP A 134 11.34 -3.99 -9.39
N ARG A 135 10.25 -4.04 -8.62
CA ARG A 135 8.88 -4.36 -9.08
C ARG A 135 8.09 -3.13 -9.51
N PHE A 136 8.64 -1.92 -9.34
CA PHE A 136 7.88 -0.69 -9.59
C PHE A 136 8.28 0.00 -10.90
N ALA A 137 7.31 0.64 -11.55
CA ALA A 137 7.56 1.57 -12.65
C ALA A 137 7.71 3.00 -12.10
N PRO A 138 8.72 3.76 -12.55
CA PRO A 138 8.88 5.14 -12.13
C PRO A 138 7.76 6.02 -12.72
N TYR A 139 7.15 6.86 -11.89
CA TYR A 139 6.18 7.85 -12.32
C TYR A 139 6.15 9.06 -11.37
N LYS A 140 6.25 10.26 -11.94
CA LYS A 140 6.18 11.53 -11.21
C LYS A 140 4.88 12.24 -11.57
N VAL A 141 3.97 12.31 -10.61
CA VAL A 141 2.70 13.00 -10.75
C VAL A 141 2.89 14.49 -11.04
N GLN A 142 1.88 15.15 -11.59
CA GLN A 142 1.95 16.59 -11.91
C GLN A 142 2.26 17.45 -10.67
N THR A 143 1.85 16.98 -9.48
CA THR A 143 2.06 17.64 -8.19
C THR A 143 3.31 17.15 -7.45
N TRP A 144 4.27 16.52 -8.15
CA TRP A 144 5.50 15.95 -7.58
C TRP A 144 6.29 16.90 -6.69
N ALA A 145 6.33 18.19 -7.04
CA ALA A 145 7.06 19.21 -6.29
C ALA A 145 6.41 19.53 -4.93
N ASP A 146 5.13 19.22 -4.76
CA ASP A 146 4.37 19.49 -3.53
C ASP A 146 4.57 18.41 -2.47
N VAL A 147 5.03 17.22 -2.89
CA VAL A 147 5.34 16.11 -1.98
C VAL A 147 6.74 16.33 -1.38
N PRO A 148 6.92 16.30 -0.06
CA PRO A 148 8.24 16.42 0.57
C PRO A 148 9.24 15.39 0.05
N ASP A 149 10.50 15.78 -0.14
CA ASP A 149 11.55 14.88 -0.65
C ASP A 149 11.80 13.69 0.28
N THR A 150 11.53 13.82 1.58
CA THR A 150 11.63 12.73 2.56
C THR A 150 10.54 11.67 2.41
N LEU A 151 9.50 11.95 1.62
CA LEU A 151 8.36 11.06 1.41
C LEU A 151 8.35 10.50 -0.02
N LYS A 152 9.39 10.63 -0.83
CA LYS A 152 9.37 10.12 -2.21
C LYS A 152 10.74 9.66 -2.68
N ASP A 153 10.74 8.60 -3.47
CA ASP A 153 11.95 8.19 -4.18
C ASP A 153 12.26 9.20 -5.30
N PRO A 154 13.51 9.71 -5.42
CA PRO A 154 13.85 10.74 -6.40
C PRO A 154 13.68 10.30 -7.87
N SER A 155 13.64 8.99 -8.14
CA SER A 155 13.40 8.44 -9.48
C SER A 155 11.91 8.26 -9.80
N GLY A 156 11.03 8.34 -8.81
CA GLY A 156 9.57 8.18 -8.96
C GLY A 156 9.09 6.75 -8.78
N LEU A 157 9.90 5.84 -8.22
CA LEU A 157 9.49 4.44 -8.03
C LEU A 157 8.37 4.27 -7.00
N PHE A 158 8.35 5.15 -6.00
CA PHE A 158 7.28 5.23 -5.02
C PHE A 158 7.15 6.64 -4.47
N VAL A 159 5.96 6.96 -3.95
CA VAL A 159 5.61 8.26 -3.39
C VAL A 159 4.72 8.05 -2.17
N GLY A 160 5.04 8.70 -1.06
CA GLY A 160 4.21 8.73 0.13
C GLY A 160 2.92 9.50 -0.15
N ASP A 161 1.78 8.93 0.25
CA ASP A 161 0.46 9.46 -0.10
C ASP A 161 -0.28 10.03 1.12
N TYR A 162 -0.48 9.20 2.14
CA TYR A 162 -1.11 9.62 3.39
C TYR A 162 -0.46 8.89 4.56
N GLY A 163 -0.60 9.48 5.75
CA GLY A 163 0.03 8.97 6.95
C GLY A 163 -0.69 9.34 8.23
N GLY A 164 -0.17 8.83 9.33
CA GLY A 164 -0.72 9.06 10.66
C GLY A 164 0.32 8.89 11.73
N TYR A 165 -0.13 9.02 12.97
CA TYR A 165 0.67 8.71 14.15
C TYR A 165 0.29 7.35 14.68
N MET A 166 1.29 6.56 15.05
CA MET A 166 1.04 5.30 15.73
C MET A 166 0.44 5.58 17.12
N SER A 167 -0.62 4.84 17.46
CA SER A 167 -1.46 5.11 18.62
C SER A 167 -1.91 3.82 19.31
N ILE A 168 -2.52 3.97 20.48
CA ILE A 168 -3.26 2.90 21.16
C ILE A 168 -4.75 3.25 21.15
N GLY A 169 -5.55 2.42 20.51
CA GLY A 169 -6.99 2.39 20.67
C GLY A 169 -7.39 1.46 21.82
N TYR A 170 -8.40 1.82 22.59
CA TYR A 170 -8.88 0.95 23.67
C TYR A 170 -10.35 1.20 24.02
N ASP A 171 -11.03 0.14 24.47
CA ASP A 171 -12.38 0.21 25.05
C ASP A 171 -12.32 0.71 26.51
N SER A 172 -12.66 1.97 26.74
CA SER A 172 -12.60 2.60 28.07
C SER A 172 -13.63 2.07 29.06
N SER A 173 -14.60 1.25 28.62
CA SER A 173 -15.51 0.57 29.54
C SER A 173 -14.88 -0.66 30.20
N LYS A 174 -13.78 -1.18 29.63
CA LYS A 174 -13.08 -2.39 30.07
C LYS A 174 -11.68 -2.11 30.59
N PHE A 175 -10.97 -1.16 29.99
CA PHE A 175 -9.57 -0.88 30.30
C PHE A 175 -9.36 0.59 30.68
N PRO A 176 -8.48 0.89 31.66
CA PRO A 176 -8.08 2.25 31.92
C PRO A 176 -7.26 2.80 30.74
N ALA A 177 -7.16 4.13 30.66
CA ALA A 177 -6.28 4.78 29.70
C ALA A 177 -4.82 4.40 29.97
N PRO A 178 -4.09 3.81 29.01
CA PRO A 178 -2.66 3.66 29.16
C PRO A 178 -2.01 5.05 29.10
N THR A 179 -1.14 5.36 30.06
CA THR A 179 -0.43 6.65 30.14
C THR A 179 0.97 6.58 29.55
N LYS A 180 1.53 5.37 29.49
CA LYS A 180 2.84 5.05 28.92
C LYS A 180 2.83 3.62 28.39
N LEU A 181 3.75 3.33 27.47
CA LEU A 181 3.87 2.03 26.82
C LEU A 181 3.96 0.87 27.83
N THR A 182 4.71 1.04 28.92
CA THR A 182 4.89 -0.02 29.93
C THR A 182 3.61 -0.38 30.70
N ASP A 183 2.57 0.46 30.70
CA ASP A 183 1.31 0.14 31.36
C ASP A 183 0.65 -1.10 30.73
N LEU A 184 0.86 -1.29 29.43
CA LEU A 184 0.38 -2.44 28.65
C LEU A 184 1.00 -3.77 29.10
N LEU A 185 2.08 -3.76 29.90
CA LEU A 185 2.68 -4.97 30.49
C LEU A 185 2.01 -5.41 31.80
N SER A 186 1.13 -4.58 32.37
CA SER A 186 0.48 -4.87 33.64
C SER A 186 -0.60 -5.97 33.51
N PRO A 187 -0.92 -6.70 34.60
CA PRO A 187 -1.98 -7.72 34.58
C PRO A 187 -3.36 -7.19 34.17
N THR A 188 -3.59 -5.88 34.26
CA THR A 188 -4.83 -5.22 33.81
C THR A 188 -5.11 -5.46 32.32
N TYR A 189 -4.07 -5.61 31.49
CA TYR A 189 -4.18 -5.78 30.04
C TYR A 189 -3.99 -7.25 29.58
N LYS A 190 -4.19 -8.22 30.48
CA LYS A 190 -4.01 -9.65 30.18
C LYS A 190 -4.84 -10.09 28.98
N GLY A 191 -4.18 -10.66 27.96
CA GLY A 191 -4.77 -11.16 26.73
C GLY A 191 -5.54 -10.13 25.89
N ALA A 192 -5.26 -8.83 26.03
CA ALA A 192 -6.10 -7.78 25.45
C ALA A 192 -5.43 -6.96 24.34
N VAL A 193 -4.10 -7.00 24.24
CA VAL A 193 -3.31 -6.05 23.44
C VAL A 193 -3.00 -6.66 22.07
N ALA A 194 -3.72 -6.22 21.05
CA ALA A 194 -3.58 -6.67 19.67
C ALA A 194 -2.67 -5.74 18.86
N LEU A 195 -2.07 -6.33 17.83
CA LEU A 195 -1.21 -5.67 16.84
C LEU A 195 -1.84 -5.84 15.47
N ASN A 196 -1.98 -4.77 14.69
CA ASN A 196 -2.53 -4.86 13.34
C ASN A 196 -1.49 -5.47 12.36
N GLY A 197 -1.53 -6.79 12.23
CA GLY A 197 -0.71 -7.60 11.33
C GLY A 197 0.64 -8.02 11.91
N ASP A 198 1.48 -8.60 11.04
CA ASP A 198 2.86 -8.98 11.36
C ASP A 198 3.85 -7.87 10.94
N PRO A 199 4.76 -7.39 11.80
CA PRO A 199 5.67 -6.28 11.49
C PRO A 199 6.70 -6.60 10.40
N THR A 200 6.84 -7.87 9.99
CA THR A 200 7.63 -8.27 8.82
C THR A 200 6.86 -8.12 7.50
N GLN A 201 5.54 -7.92 7.55
CA GLN A 201 4.64 -7.94 6.40
C GLN A 201 3.74 -6.69 6.28
N ALA A 202 3.35 -6.10 7.42
CA ALA A 202 2.36 -5.04 7.52
C ALA A 202 2.96 -3.72 8.04
N GLY A 203 2.60 -2.61 7.38
CA GLY A 203 3.08 -1.27 7.74
C GLY A 203 2.66 -0.81 9.14
N ALA A 204 1.42 -1.10 9.55
CA ALA A 204 0.90 -0.75 10.87
C ALA A 204 1.68 -1.47 11.99
N ALA A 205 1.85 -2.79 11.90
CA ALA A 205 2.65 -3.55 12.86
C ALA A 205 4.12 -3.11 12.89
N PHE A 206 4.73 -2.85 11.73
CA PHE A 206 6.10 -2.31 11.66
C PHE A 206 6.22 -0.99 12.44
N ALA A 207 5.28 -0.08 12.21
CA ALA A 207 5.24 1.22 12.88
C ALA A 207 4.95 1.11 14.39
N ALA A 208 4.18 0.11 14.82
CA ALA A 208 3.98 -0.17 16.25
C ALA A 208 5.27 -0.60 16.95
N VAL A 209 6.13 -1.39 16.30
CA VAL A 209 7.47 -1.71 16.84
C VAL A 209 8.36 -0.48 16.84
N GLY A 210 8.27 0.38 15.82
CA GLY A 210 8.98 1.66 15.79
C GLY A 210 8.55 2.61 16.91
N MET A 211 7.25 2.73 17.16
CA MET A 211 6.70 3.50 18.29
C MET A 211 7.16 2.93 19.63
N ALA A 212 7.11 1.60 19.79
CA ALA A 212 7.60 0.94 20.98
C ALA A 212 9.10 1.18 21.22
N THR A 213 9.89 1.28 20.15
CA THR A 213 11.32 1.59 20.21
C THR A 213 11.58 2.98 20.80
N VAL A 214 10.95 4.01 20.23
CA VAL A 214 11.18 5.39 20.70
C VAL A 214 10.59 5.64 22.09
N GLN A 215 9.46 5.00 22.41
CA GLN A 215 8.86 5.08 23.74
C GLN A 215 9.57 4.24 24.81
N SER A 216 10.51 3.38 24.39
CA SER A 216 11.43 2.66 25.30
C SER A 216 12.78 3.38 25.47
N GLY A 217 12.92 4.62 24.97
CA GLY A 217 14.16 5.39 25.03
C GLY A 217 15.19 5.02 23.95
N GLY A 218 14.79 4.24 22.96
CA GLY A 218 15.60 3.91 21.78
C GLY A 218 15.52 4.99 20.70
N THR A 219 16.16 4.70 19.56
CA THR A 219 16.09 5.53 18.34
C THR A 219 15.73 4.66 17.15
N LEU A 220 15.32 5.26 16.03
CA LEU A 220 14.96 4.49 14.83
C LEU A 220 16.17 3.83 14.13
N ASP A 221 17.39 4.05 14.62
CA ASP A 221 18.59 3.36 14.14
C ASP A 221 18.67 1.89 14.63
N ASP A 222 17.93 1.54 15.69
CA ASP A 222 17.86 0.19 16.22
C ASP A 222 16.46 -0.12 16.79
N PHE A 223 15.72 -1.02 16.16
CA PHE A 223 14.38 -1.45 16.58
C PHE A 223 14.39 -2.49 17.72
N GLN A 224 15.57 -2.94 18.19
CA GLN A 224 15.67 -3.94 19.25
C GLN A 224 14.88 -3.57 20.52
N PRO A 225 14.86 -2.31 21.01
CA PRO A 225 14.05 -1.93 22.18
C PRO A 225 12.55 -2.17 21.98
N GLY A 226 12.02 -1.91 20.77
CA GLY A 226 10.62 -2.21 20.45
C GLY A 226 10.35 -3.71 20.41
N ILE A 227 11.26 -4.50 19.83
CA ILE A 227 11.16 -5.96 19.80
C ILE A 227 11.19 -6.53 21.23
N ASP A 228 12.04 -5.99 22.10
CA ASP A 228 12.14 -6.38 23.51
C ASP A 228 10.86 -6.04 24.30
N PHE A 229 10.22 -4.91 23.99
CA PHE A 229 8.91 -4.57 24.55
C PHE A 229 7.85 -5.61 24.16
N PHE A 230 7.74 -5.97 22.87
CA PHE A 230 6.76 -6.99 22.44
C PHE A 230 7.09 -8.38 22.97
N SER A 231 8.37 -8.72 23.16
CA SER A 231 8.76 -9.94 23.87
C SER A 231 8.30 -9.92 25.34
N SER A 232 8.45 -8.79 26.00
CA SER A 232 7.94 -8.57 27.37
C SER A 232 6.42 -8.67 27.42
N LEU A 233 5.71 -8.12 26.43
CA LEU A 233 4.25 -8.17 26.31
C LEU A 233 3.74 -9.60 26.12
N GLN A 234 4.41 -10.40 25.28
CA GLN A 234 4.14 -11.82 25.10
C GLN A 234 4.40 -12.60 26.39
N LYS A 235 5.54 -12.38 27.07
CA LYS A 235 5.86 -13.04 28.36
C LYS A 235 4.87 -12.69 29.47
N ALA A 236 4.38 -11.46 29.49
CA ALA A 236 3.29 -11.04 30.39
C ALA A 236 1.96 -11.74 30.06
N GLY A 237 1.83 -12.33 28.87
CA GLY A 237 0.61 -12.93 28.32
C GLY A 237 -0.45 -11.89 28.00
N ASN A 238 -0.02 -10.69 27.60
CA ASN A 238 -0.88 -9.56 27.27
C ASN A 238 -1.06 -9.41 25.75
N LEU A 239 -0.11 -9.91 24.96
CA LEU A 239 -0.20 -9.93 23.50
C LEU A 239 -1.32 -10.86 23.05
N LEU A 240 -2.28 -10.30 22.33
CA LEU A 240 -3.40 -10.99 21.72
C LEU A 240 -3.08 -11.26 20.24
N LYS A 241 -3.06 -12.54 19.85
CA LYS A 241 -2.78 -13.00 18.48
C LYS A 241 -4.08 -13.11 17.67
N VAL A 242 -4.82 -12.00 17.58
CA VAL A 242 -6.03 -11.86 16.76
C VAL A 242 -5.83 -10.67 15.85
N ASP A 243 -6.18 -10.84 14.56
CA ASP A 243 -6.06 -9.78 13.57
C ASP A 243 -7.01 -8.62 13.90
N VAL A 244 -6.49 -7.41 13.77
CA VAL A 244 -7.25 -6.19 14.03
C VAL A 244 -8.08 -5.87 12.78
N THR A 245 -9.39 -5.92 12.94
CA THR A 245 -10.37 -5.47 11.94
C THR A 245 -11.48 -4.67 12.62
N THR A 246 -12.19 -3.84 11.85
CA THR A 246 -13.40 -3.15 12.34
C THR A 246 -14.39 -4.11 13.00
N SER A 247 -14.53 -5.33 12.49
CA SER A 247 -15.40 -6.36 13.07
C SER A 247 -14.92 -6.84 14.44
N THR A 248 -13.62 -7.14 14.60
CA THR A 248 -13.06 -7.62 15.88
C THR A 248 -13.06 -6.54 16.97
N VAL A 249 -12.90 -5.27 16.59
CA VAL A 249 -13.00 -4.14 17.51
C VAL A 249 -14.45 -3.94 17.96
N ALA A 250 -15.40 -3.99 17.01
CA ALA A 250 -16.82 -3.84 17.30
C ALA A 250 -17.38 -4.98 18.16
N SER A 251 -16.92 -6.23 17.95
CA SER A 251 -17.29 -7.38 18.78
C SER A 251 -16.63 -7.35 20.17
N GLY A 252 -15.58 -6.53 20.33
CA GLY A 252 -14.79 -6.43 21.55
C GLY A 252 -13.76 -7.55 21.73
N GLU A 253 -13.46 -8.29 20.66
CA GLU A 253 -12.43 -9.33 20.61
C GLU A 253 -11.02 -8.72 20.65
N THR A 254 -10.82 -7.55 20.03
CA THR A 254 -9.57 -6.77 20.06
C THR A 254 -9.79 -5.44 20.83
N PRO A 255 -9.88 -5.48 22.17
CA PRO A 255 -10.30 -4.32 22.96
C PRO A 255 -9.19 -3.30 23.23
N VAL A 256 -7.93 -3.62 22.93
CA VAL A 256 -6.77 -2.72 23.01
C VAL A 256 -5.87 -2.97 21.81
N VAL A 257 -5.61 -1.94 21.00
CA VAL A 257 -5.07 -2.09 19.65
C VAL A 257 -3.94 -1.10 19.40
N PHE A 258 -2.79 -1.60 18.94
CA PHE A 258 -1.78 -0.78 18.27
C PHE A 258 -2.21 -0.55 16.81
N ASP A 259 -2.51 0.70 16.46
CA ASP A 259 -2.79 1.08 15.08
C ASP A 259 -2.67 2.60 14.87
N TRP A 260 -2.81 3.05 13.63
CA TRP A 260 -2.83 4.46 13.27
C TRP A 260 -3.93 5.24 13.99
N ASP A 261 -3.63 6.49 14.35
CA ASP A 261 -4.53 7.39 15.07
C ASP A 261 -5.88 7.57 14.36
N TYR A 262 -5.87 7.67 13.02
CA TYR A 262 -7.08 7.83 12.21
C TYR A 262 -7.94 6.56 12.15
N LEU A 263 -7.34 5.37 12.07
CA LEU A 263 -8.08 4.10 12.10
C LEU A 263 -8.69 3.86 13.49
N ASN A 264 -7.89 4.07 14.54
CA ASN A 264 -8.38 3.99 15.90
C ASN A 264 -9.48 5.03 16.17
N ALA A 265 -9.40 6.24 15.60
CA ALA A 265 -10.46 7.23 15.76
C ALA A 265 -11.77 6.82 15.07
N ALA A 266 -11.70 6.13 13.93
CA ALA A 266 -12.87 5.70 13.16
C ALA A 266 -13.78 4.75 13.95
N HIS A 267 -13.22 3.90 14.82
CA HIS A 267 -13.99 2.95 15.64
C HIS A 267 -14.93 3.62 16.66
N ARG A 268 -14.76 4.92 16.96
CA ARG A 268 -15.66 5.66 17.88
C ARG A 268 -17.12 5.69 17.41
N LYS A 269 -17.35 5.54 16.10
CA LYS A 269 -18.69 5.51 15.51
C LYS A 269 -19.47 4.26 15.91
N ASP A 270 -18.77 3.14 16.06
CA ASP A 270 -19.37 1.82 16.38
C ASP A 270 -19.27 1.52 17.89
N ASN A 271 -18.26 2.06 18.58
CA ASN A 271 -18.08 1.95 20.02
C ASN A 271 -17.87 3.32 20.68
N PRO A 272 -18.86 3.91 21.37
CA PRO A 272 -18.74 5.22 22.02
C PRO A 272 -17.74 5.24 23.20
N ASN A 273 -17.42 4.06 23.75
CA ASN A 273 -16.39 3.88 24.77
C ASN A 273 -15.00 3.71 24.17
N TRP A 274 -14.85 3.61 22.85
CA TRP A 274 -13.53 3.57 22.23
C TRP A 274 -12.83 4.91 22.40
N LYS A 275 -11.58 4.87 22.86
CA LYS A 275 -10.71 6.02 23.06
C LYS A 275 -9.38 5.75 22.37
N VAL A 276 -8.68 6.84 22.05
CA VAL A 276 -7.40 6.80 21.34
C VAL A 276 -6.39 7.59 22.15
N VAL A 277 -5.22 7.00 22.37
CA VAL A 277 -4.08 7.64 23.01
C VAL A 277 -2.92 7.63 22.03
N VAL A 278 -2.38 8.82 21.77
CA VAL A 278 -1.02 8.97 21.27
C VAL A 278 -0.20 9.40 22.49
N PHE A 279 0.81 8.60 22.84
CA PHE A 279 1.59 8.87 24.05
C PHE A 279 2.39 10.17 23.93
N ASP A 280 2.61 10.82 25.07
CA ASP A 280 3.50 11.99 25.16
C ASP A 280 4.96 11.60 24.85
N GLY A 281 5.80 12.61 24.56
CA GLY A 281 7.19 12.43 24.19
C GLY A 281 7.37 12.36 22.67
N THR A 282 8.13 11.36 22.21
CA THR A 282 8.43 11.18 20.79
C THR A 282 7.40 10.27 20.14
N GLY A 283 6.55 10.86 19.30
CA GLY A 283 5.60 10.14 18.46
C GLY A 283 6.27 9.50 17.25
N TYR A 284 5.78 8.34 16.84
CA TYR A 284 6.14 7.72 15.57
C TYR A 284 5.09 8.07 14.52
N ALA A 285 5.52 8.67 13.42
CA ALA A 285 4.70 8.89 12.24
C ALA A 285 5.17 7.99 11.10
N GLY A 286 4.24 7.59 10.25
CA GLY A 286 4.52 6.83 9.04
C GLY A 286 3.53 7.16 7.94
N TYR A 287 3.95 6.88 6.71
CA TYR A 287 3.18 7.10 5.49
C TYR A 287 3.12 5.81 4.69
N TYR A 288 1.97 5.57 4.06
CA TYR A 288 1.83 4.56 3.03
C TYR A 288 2.32 5.12 1.70
N ASN A 289 2.86 4.23 0.86
CA ASN A 289 3.60 4.58 -0.33
C ASN A 289 2.90 3.97 -1.54
N GLN A 290 2.48 4.86 -2.43
CA GLN A 290 1.90 4.52 -3.70
C GLN A 290 3.01 4.13 -4.68
N ALA A 291 2.80 3.02 -5.39
CA ALA A 291 3.69 2.55 -6.45
C ALA A 291 2.88 1.94 -7.60
N ILE A 292 3.46 1.97 -8.80
CA ILE A 292 2.87 1.34 -9.99
C ILE A 292 3.55 0.00 -10.21
N ASN A 293 2.78 -1.06 -10.43
CA ASN A 293 3.34 -2.34 -10.83
C ASN A 293 4.05 -2.22 -12.18
N LYS A 294 5.33 -2.58 -12.24
CA LYS A 294 6.15 -2.49 -13.44
C LYS A 294 5.59 -3.28 -14.62
N THR A 295 4.87 -4.35 -14.34
CA THR A 295 4.20 -5.20 -15.33
C THR A 295 2.68 -5.10 -15.23
N ALA A 296 2.15 -3.96 -14.77
CA ALA A 296 0.73 -3.67 -14.73
C ALA A 296 0.06 -3.99 -16.09
N PRO A 297 -1.03 -4.78 -16.14
CA PRO A 297 -1.80 -5.01 -17.35
C PRO A 297 -2.48 -3.73 -17.88
N HIS A 298 -2.76 -2.76 -17.00
CA HIS A 298 -3.40 -1.48 -17.34
C HIS A 298 -2.51 -0.27 -16.95
N PRO A 299 -1.36 -0.08 -17.64
CA PRO A 299 -0.35 0.90 -17.24
C PRO A 299 -0.79 2.37 -17.39
N ALA A 300 -1.74 2.70 -18.26
CA ALA A 300 -2.30 4.06 -18.35
C ALA A 300 -3.29 4.31 -17.21
N ALA A 301 -4.17 3.35 -16.90
CA ALA A 301 -5.08 3.41 -15.76
C ALA A 301 -4.32 3.53 -14.43
N ALA A 302 -3.22 2.80 -14.27
CA ALA A 302 -2.35 2.89 -13.09
C ALA A 302 -1.77 4.31 -12.89
N ARG A 303 -1.34 4.97 -13.98
CA ARG A 303 -0.81 6.34 -13.94
C ARG A 303 -1.90 7.37 -13.71
N LEU A 304 -3.06 7.18 -14.32
CA LEU A 304 -4.23 8.02 -14.08
C LEU A 304 -4.67 7.93 -12.61
N TRP A 305 -4.63 6.73 -12.02
CA TRP A 305 -4.89 6.52 -10.60
C TRP A 305 -3.90 7.32 -9.72
N GLN A 306 -2.60 7.29 -10.04
CA GLN A 306 -1.62 8.13 -9.34
C GLN A 306 -1.97 9.62 -9.44
N GLU A 307 -2.21 10.16 -10.64
CA GLU A 307 -2.60 11.57 -10.78
C GLU A 307 -3.87 11.93 -10.00
N PHE A 308 -4.83 10.99 -9.96
CA PHE A 308 -6.07 11.16 -9.22
C PHE A 308 -5.82 11.24 -7.70
N LEU A 309 -5.05 10.31 -7.13
CA LEU A 309 -4.73 10.28 -5.69
C LEU A 309 -4.01 11.54 -5.22
N TYR A 310 -3.10 12.05 -6.04
CA TYR A 310 -2.32 13.25 -5.72
C TYR A 310 -3.00 14.56 -6.13
N SER A 311 -4.30 14.53 -6.48
CA SER A 311 -5.11 15.73 -6.67
C SER A 311 -5.55 16.36 -5.34
N ASP A 312 -5.79 17.68 -5.31
CA ASP A 312 -6.23 18.37 -4.09
C ASP A 312 -7.55 17.80 -3.53
N GLU A 313 -8.45 17.36 -4.41
CA GLU A 313 -9.73 16.77 -4.01
C GLU A 313 -9.53 15.45 -3.27
N VAL A 314 -8.68 14.56 -3.78
CA VAL A 314 -8.44 13.25 -3.15
C VAL A 314 -7.56 13.36 -1.92
N GLN A 315 -6.58 14.26 -1.91
CA GLN A 315 -5.80 14.55 -0.70
C GLN A 315 -6.71 15.09 0.43
N ASN A 316 -7.78 15.82 0.11
CA ASN A 316 -8.80 16.19 1.10
C ASN A 316 -9.71 15.01 1.52
N LEU A 317 -9.89 13.98 0.68
CA LEU A 317 -10.57 12.75 1.09
C LEU A 317 -9.75 11.94 2.10
N TRP A 318 -8.41 11.98 2.03
CA TRP A 318 -7.54 11.45 3.09
C TRP A 318 -7.78 12.16 4.42
N LEU A 319 -7.85 13.50 4.39
CA LEU A 319 -8.19 14.30 5.58
C LEU A 319 -9.57 13.95 6.14
N LYS A 320 -10.54 13.70 5.26
CA LYS A 320 -11.88 13.27 5.67
C LYS A 320 -11.85 11.89 6.36
N GLY A 321 -10.95 11.01 5.93
CA GLY A 321 -10.63 9.75 6.60
C GLY A 321 -9.82 9.90 7.90
N GLY A 322 -9.43 11.13 8.27
CA GLY A 322 -8.61 11.43 9.44
C GLY A 322 -7.11 11.27 9.22
N ALA A 323 -6.68 10.83 8.04
CA ALA A 323 -5.27 10.70 7.69
C ALA A 323 -4.66 12.06 7.30
N ARG A 324 -3.33 12.15 7.39
CA ARG A 324 -2.57 13.34 6.99
C ARG A 324 -2.03 13.13 5.58
N PRO A 325 -2.52 13.86 4.57
CA PRO A 325 -2.05 13.74 3.19
C PRO A 325 -0.61 14.24 3.06
N ALA A 326 0.16 13.65 2.16
CA ALA A 326 1.55 14.01 1.92
C ALA A 326 1.68 15.44 1.38
N ARG A 327 0.67 15.94 0.66
CA ARG A 327 0.62 17.31 0.13
C ARG A 327 0.04 18.34 1.10
N MET A 328 -0.21 17.99 2.37
CA MET A 328 -0.90 18.84 3.34
C MET A 328 -0.32 20.27 3.45
N ALA A 329 1.02 20.40 3.52
CA ALA A 329 1.68 21.69 3.66
C ALA A 329 1.55 22.56 2.40
N ALA A 330 1.68 21.95 1.22
CA ALA A 330 1.51 22.64 -0.07
C ALA A 330 0.05 23.10 -0.24
N MET A 331 -0.93 22.24 0.04
CA MET A 331 -2.35 22.58 -0.03
C MET A 331 -2.76 23.64 0.99
N THR A 332 -2.14 23.65 2.18
CA THR A 332 -2.34 24.71 3.18
C THR A 332 -1.86 26.06 2.65
N THR A 333 -0.67 26.09 2.06
CA THR A 333 -0.08 27.31 1.47
C THR A 333 -0.89 27.80 0.28
N ALA A 334 -1.39 26.88 -0.55
CA ALA A 334 -2.20 27.17 -1.72
C ALA A 334 -3.67 27.53 -1.39
N GLY A 335 -4.13 27.28 -0.16
CA GLY A 335 -5.51 27.51 0.26
C GLY A 335 -6.51 26.49 -0.30
N THR A 336 -6.03 25.32 -0.76
CA THR A 336 -6.86 24.24 -1.31
C THR A 336 -7.14 23.12 -0.32
N ILE A 337 -6.54 23.19 0.88
CA ILE A 337 -6.88 22.30 1.99
C ILE A 337 -8.26 22.62 2.56
N ASP A 338 -9.03 21.60 2.90
CA ASP A 338 -10.23 21.76 3.71
C ASP A 338 -9.82 22.08 5.15
N ALA A 339 -9.93 23.36 5.52
CA ALA A 339 -9.54 23.85 6.84
C ALA A 339 -10.36 23.22 7.98
N THR A 340 -11.60 22.79 7.73
CA THR A 340 -12.45 22.17 8.75
C THR A 340 -11.96 20.77 9.05
N LEU A 341 -11.67 19.98 8.02
CA LEU A 341 -11.12 18.63 8.16
C LEU A 341 -9.72 18.66 8.76
N ALA A 342 -8.86 19.57 8.31
CA ALA A 342 -7.51 19.73 8.85
C ALA A 342 -7.53 20.11 10.34
N ALA A 343 -8.46 20.97 10.78
CA ALA A 343 -8.61 21.34 12.19
C ALA A 343 -9.19 20.22 13.06
N ALA A 344 -9.85 19.22 12.45
CA ALA A 344 -10.41 18.07 13.16
C ALA A 344 -9.39 16.95 13.43
N LEU A 345 -8.21 17.00 12.80
CA LEU A 345 -7.16 16.01 13.01
C LEU A 345 -6.72 15.96 14.47
N PRO A 346 -6.38 14.77 15.01
CA PRO A 346 -5.73 14.67 16.31
C PRO A 346 -4.48 15.54 16.36
N LYS A 347 -4.24 16.16 17.51
CA LYS A 347 -3.04 16.97 17.73
C LYS A 347 -1.79 16.08 17.55
N ALA A 348 -0.87 16.53 16.72
CA ALA A 348 0.43 15.90 16.55
C ALA A 348 1.22 15.89 17.89
N PRO A 349 2.01 14.84 18.17
CA PRO A 349 3.01 14.84 19.23
C PRO A 349 3.98 16.01 19.11
N ALA A 350 4.49 16.48 20.25
CA ALA A 350 5.41 17.62 20.29
C ALA A 350 6.72 17.30 19.54
N ASP A 351 7.27 16.10 19.77
CA ASP A 351 8.39 15.55 19.03
C ASP A 351 7.88 14.40 18.16
N THR A 352 8.28 14.39 16.88
CA THR A 352 7.87 13.36 15.92
C THR A 352 9.10 12.81 15.22
N VAL A 353 9.15 11.49 15.07
CA VAL A 353 10.06 10.81 14.15
C VAL A 353 9.28 10.20 13.00
N VAL A 354 9.85 10.29 11.81
CA VAL A 354 9.46 9.53 10.62
C VAL A 354 10.71 8.73 10.24
N PRO A 355 10.63 7.39 10.08
CA PRO A 355 11.80 6.61 9.73
C PRO A 355 12.32 7.02 8.35
N THR A 356 13.63 7.18 8.24
CA THR A 356 14.28 7.29 6.93
C THR A 356 14.22 5.96 6.18
N GLU A 357 14.54 5.96 4.89
CA GLU A 357 14.66 4.72 4.11
C GLU A 357 15.72 3.78 4.70
N ALA A 358 16.87 4.32 5.10
CA ALA A 358 17.96 3.55 5.69
C ALA A 358 17.54 2.88 7.01
N GLN A 359 16.86 3.63 7.88
CA GLN A 359 16.31 3.10 9.14
C GLN A 359 15.25 2.04 8.87
N SER A 360 14.32 2.29 7.92
CA SER A 360 13.27 1.34 7.57
C SER A 360 13.82 0.01 7.05
N LYS A 361 14.86 0.07 6.20
CA LYS A 361 15.54 -1.11 5.65
C LYS A 361 16.28 -1.91 6.74
N ALA A 362 16.99 -1.22 7.63
CA ALA A 362 17.70 -1.85 8.74
C ALA A 362 16.72 -2.52 9.72
N ALA A 363 15.65 -1.82 10.09
CA ALA A 363 14.59 -2.32 10.95
C ALA A 363 13.86 -3.53 10.33
N GLY A 364 13.54 -3.50 9.03
CA GLY A 364 12.93 -4.63 8.33
C GLY A 364 13.82 -5.88 8.38
N THR A 365 15.13 -5.71 8.18
CA THR A 365 16.11 -6.80 8.30
C THR A 365 16.15 -7.37 9.72
N LEU A 366 16.17 -6.52 10.74
CA LEU A 366 16.20 -6.93 12.14
C LEU A 366 14.92 -7.67 12.53
N LEU A 367 13.75 -7.16 12.13
CA LEU A 367 12.46 -7.78 12.40
C LEU A 367 12.38 -9.18 11.78
N GLY A 368 12.79 -9.34 10.51
CA GLY A 368 12.84 -10.65 9.85
C GLY A 368 13.73 -11.68 10.57
N GLN A 369 14.74 -11.23 11.31
CA GLN A 369 15.64 -12.10 12.08
C GLN A 369 15.14 -12.42 13.49
N LYS A 370 14.42 -11.50 14.13
CA LYS A 370 14.17 -11.52 15.58
C LYS A 370 12.71 -11.70 15.96
N TRP A 371 11.78 -11.25 15.13
CA TRP A 371 10.37 -11.11 15.52
C TRP A 371 9.74 -12.44 15.92
N ALA A 372 9.86 -13.47 15.08
CA ALA A 372 9.26 -14.78 15.33
C ALA A 372 9.67 -15.40 16.68
N THR A 373 10.93 -15.22 17.09
CA THR A 373 11.42 -15.69 18.40
C THR A 373 10.96 -14.78 19.54
N ALA A 374 10.84 -13.48 19.30
CA ALA A 374 10.44 -12.52 20.33
C ALA A 374 9.00 -12.75 20.83
N VAL A 375 8.08 -13.10 19.93
CA VAL A 375 6.64 -13.25 20.22
C VAL A 375 6.13 -14.69 20.20
N GLN A 376 7.03 -15.67 20.34
CA GLN A 376 6.67 -17.09 20.34
C GLN A 376 5.68 -17.44 21.46
#